data_AF-A0A6G3XG14-F1
#
_entry.id   AF-A0A6G3XG14-F1
#
_cell.length_a   1.000
_cell.length_b   1.000
_cell.length_c   1.000
_cell.angle_alpha   90.00
_cell.angle_beta   90.00
_cell.angle_gamma   90.00
#
_symmetry.space_group_name_H-M   'P 1'
#
loop_
_entity.id
_entity.type
_entity.pdbx_description
1 polymer ?
#
loop_
_entity_poly.entity_id
_entity_poly.type
_entity_poly.pdbx_seq_one_letter_code
_entity_poly.pdbx_strand_id
1 'polypeptide(L)'
;WSGRLLGAEGVAHVDASLMAVHENKFYADTAGTVTTQQRVRVHPQFTAVAVDGTTGEFDSMRTIAPPVGRGWEYLTGTGWDWDAELEQIPGLLAEKMRAPSVEAGAYDLVVDPSNLWLTIHESIGHATELDRALGYEAAYAGTSFATFDQLGKLAYGSPVMNVTGDRTAEHGLATIGYDD
;
A
#
# COMPACT_ATOMS: atom_id res chain seq x y z
N TRP A 1 -20.34 -5.37 4.11
CA TRP A 1 -19.50 -4.34 4.76
C TRP A 1 -20.27 -3.04 4.98
N SER A 2 -20.74 -2.37 3.93
CA SER A 2 -21.40 -1.05 4.04
C SER A 2 -22.55 -1.00 5.04
N GLY A 3 -23.45 -2.00 5.07
CA GLY A 3 -24.54 -2.03 6.03
C GLY A 3 -24.11 -2.10 7.50
N ARG A 4 -22.99 -2.76 7.82
CA ARG A 4 -22.44 -2.79 9.19
C ARG A 4 -21.86 -1.44 9.58
N LEU A 5 -21.09 -0.83 8.69
CA LEU A 5 -20.47 0.48 8.92
C LEU A 5 -21.53 1.59 9.01
N LEU A 6 -22.53 1.61 8.13
CA LEU A 6 -23.64 2.56 8.19
C LEU A 6 -24.52 2.38 9.43
N GLY A 7 -24.49 1.20 10.05
CA GLY A 7 -25.16 0.95 11.33
C GLY A 7 -24.36 1.43 12.55
N ALA A 8 -23.10 1.81 12.37
CA ALA A 8 -22.25 2.30 13.45
C ALA A 8 -22.48 3.80 13.72
N GLU A 9 -22.35 4.19 14.98
CA GLU A 9 -22.45 5.59 15.38
C GLU A 9 -21.34 6.42 14.73
N GLY A 10 -21.69 7.64 14.27
CA GLY A 10 -20.74 8.59 13.69
C GLY A 10 -20.40 8.35 12.21
N VAL A 11 -20.83 7.24 11.60
CA VAL A 11 -20.65 7.00 10.15
C VAL A 11 -21.85 7.53 9.38
N ALA A 12 -21.61 8.52 8.52
CA ALA A 12 -22.64 9.17 7.70
C ALA A 12 -22.75 8.56 6.30
N HIS A 13 -21.64 8.12 5.72
CA HIS A 13 -21.60 7.53 4.38
C HIS A 13 -20.57 6.41 4.29
N VAL A 14 -20.81 5.45 3.38
CA VAL A 14 -19.86 4.37 3.11
C VAL A 14 -19.83 4.06 1.62
N ASP A 15 -18.63 4.11 1.06
CA ASP A 15 -18.35 3.59 -0.28
C ASP A 15 -17.62 2.25 -0.18
N ALA A 16 -17.98 1.29 -1.03
CA ALA A 16 -17.27 0.03 -1.16
C ALA A 16 -17.05 -0.30 -2.64
N SER A 17 -15.87 -0.79 -2.97
CA SER A 17 -15.50 -1.18 -4.33
C SER A 17 -14.66 -2.45 -4.32
N LEU A 18 -14.62 -3.11 -5.48
CA LEU A 18 -13.75 -4.24 -5.72
C LEU A 18 -13.15 -4.11 -7.10
N MET A 19 -11.82 -4.07 -7.16
CA MET A 19 -11.10 -4.35 -8.39
C MET A 19 -10.73 -5.82 -8.41
N ALA A 20 -11.10 -6.53 -9.45
CA ALA A 20 -10.69 -7.91 -9.69
C ALA A 20 -10.04 -7.99 -11.07
N VAL A 21 -8.87 -8.62 -11.14
CA VAL A 21 -8.08 -8.72 -12.36
C VAL A 21 -7.68 -10.17 -12.58
N HIS A 22 -7.98 -10.68 -13.77
CA HIS A 22 -7.39 -11.90 -14.31
C HIS A 22 -6.53 -11.49 -15.50
N GLU A 23 -5.22 -11.52 -15.30
CA GLU A 23 -4.22 -11.10 -16.28
C GLU A 23 -3.53 -12.35 -16.85
N ASN A 24 -3.44 -12.42 -18.17
CA ASN A 24 -2.66 -13.42 -18.89
C ASN A 24 -1.61 -12.68 -19.72
N LYS A 25 -0.34 -13.04 -19.54
CA LYS A 25 0.78 -12.46 -20.27
C LYS A 25 1.53 -13.55 -21.00
N PHE A 26 1.85 -13.27 -22.26
CA PHE A 26 2.74 -14.04 -23.10
C PHE A 26 3.84 -13.11 -23.58
N TYR A 27 5.10 -13.52 -23.39
CA TYR A 27 6.27 -12.77 -23.83
C TYR A 27 7.15 -13.67 -24.69
N ALA A 28 7.70 -13.10 -25.76
CA ALA A 28 8.70 -13.74 -26.60
C ALA A 28 9.68 -12.71 -27.17
N ASP A 29 10.97 -13.04 -27.21
CA ASP A 29 12.03 -12.17 -27.73
C ASP A 29 12.93 -12.87 -28.77
N THR A 30 13.84 -12.09 -29.38
CA THR A 30 14.83 -12.60 -30.35
C THR A 30 16.01 -13.32 -29.70
N ALA A 31 16.15 -13.25 -28.38
CA ALA A 31 17.13 -14.03 -27.62
C ALA A 31 16.63 -15.48 -27.35
N GLY A 32 15.37 -15.78 -27.68
CA GLY A 32 14.77 -17.11 -27.56
C GLY A 32 13.95 -17.31 -26.28
N THR A 33 13.75 -16.26 -25.49
CA THR A 33 12.86 -16.31 -24.32
C THR A 33 11.43 -16.52 -24.81
N VAL A 34 10.70 -17.45 -24.19
CA VAL A 34 9.26 -17.62 -24.37
C VAL A 34 8.65 -17.95 -23.01
N THR A 35 7.82 -17.06 -22.48
CA THR A 35 7.20 -17.23 -21.16
C THR A 35 5.70 -17.00 -21.23
N THR A 36 4.97 -17.63 -20.31
CA THR A 36 3.55 -17.37 -20.08
C THR A 36 3.32 -17.30 -18.59
N GLN A 37 2.57 -16.29 -18.15
CA GLN A 37 2.12 -16.19 -16.77
C GLN A 37 0.67 -15.76 -16.69
N GLN A 38 -0.04 -16.32 -15.72
CA GLN A 38 -1.39 -15.95 -15.36
C GLN A 38 -1.39 -15.43 -13.94
N ARG A 39 -2.08 -14.31 -13.70
CA ARG A 39 -2.19 -13.70 -12.37
C ARG A 39 -3.64 -13.36 -12.08
N VAL A 40 -4.10 -13.75 -10.90
CA VAL A 40 -5.40 -13.36 -10.35
C VAL A 40 -5.15 -12.45 -9.17
N ARG A 41 -5.77 -11.27 -9.17
CA ARG A 41 -5.61 -10.27 -8.13
C ARG A 41 -6.95 -9.65 -7.76
N VAL A 42 -7.11 -9.35 -6.48
CA VAL A 42 -8.25 -8.59 -5.96
C VAL A 42 -7.76 -7.44 -5.11
N HIS A 43 -8.48 -6.32 -5.18
CA HIS A 43 -8.30 -5.16 -4.32
C HIS A 43 -9.69 -4.71 -3.88
N PRO A 44 -10.25 -5.36 -2.83
CA PRO A 44 -11.43 -4.84 -2.17
C PRO A 44 -11.08 -3.58 -1.37
N GLN A 45 -12.00 -2.64 -1.36
CA GLN A 45 -11.86 -1.39 -0.61
C GLN A 45 -13.20 -0.99 0.00
N PHE A 46 -13.18 -0.42 1.20
CA PHE A 46 -14.26 0.42 1.68
C PHE A 46 -13.71 1.69 2.33
N THR A 47 -14.51 2.76 2.30
CA THR A 47 -14.24 4.03 2.95
C THR A 47 -15.46 4.41 3.77
N ALA A 48 -15.29 4.61 5.08
CA ALA A 48 -16.29 5.21 5.94
C ALA A 48 -16.06 6.72 6.03
N VAL A 49 -17.14 7.49 6.05
CA VAL A 49 -17.12 8.95 6.13
C VAL A 49 -17.95 9.39 7.33
N ALA A 50 -17.39 10.30 8.13
CA ALA A 50 -18.07 10.96 9.23
C ALA A 50 -18.32 12.43 8.85
N VAL A 51 -19.47 12.97 9.26
CA VAL A 51 -19.82 14.37 9.07
C VAL A 51 -20.40 14.89 10.38
N ASP A 52 -19.82 15.95 10.93
CA ASP A 52 -20.38 16.67 12.07
C ASP A 52 -21.55 17.54 11.60
N GLY A 53 -22.76 17.25 12.10
CA GLY A 53 -23.98 17.96 11.70
C GLY A 53 -24.08 19.40 12.21
N THR A 54 -23.22 19.81 13.15
CA THR A 54 -23.20 21.14 13.75
C THR A 54 -22.17 22.03 13.10
N THR A 55 -20.94 21.54 12.94
CA THR A 55 -19.80 22.29 12.37
C THR A 55 -19.72 22.14 10.85
N GLY A 56 -20.27 21.06 10.29
CA GLY A 56 -20.12 20.69 8.89
C GLY A 56 -18.75 20.08 8.56
N GLU A 57 -17.88 19.89 9.56
CA GLU A 57 -16.61 19.20 9.39
C GLU A 57 -16.84 17.75 8.98
N PHE A 58 -15.95 17.21 8.17
CA PHE A 58 -16.03 15.82 7.75
C PHE A 58 -14.63 15.24 7.63
N ASP A 59 -14.55 13.93 7.82
CA ASP A 59 -13.35 13.17 7.53
C ASP A 59 -13.72 11.75 7.11
N SER A 60 -12.75 11.01 6.61
CA SER A 60 -12.92 9.65 6.15
C SER A 60 -11.78 8.74 6.61
N MET A 61 -12.09 7.46 6.67
CA MET A 61 -11.13 6.40 6.93
C MET A 61 -11.40 5.24 5.98
N ARG A 62 -10.35 4.82 5.30
CA ARG A 62 -10.36 3.71 4.35
C ARG A 62 -9.78 2.47 5.03
N THR A 63 -10.26 1.29 4.64
CA THR A 63 -9.58 0.03 4.94
C THR A 63 -8.09 0.10 4.62
N ILE A 64 -7.29 -0.58 5.43
CA ILE A 64 -5.87 -0.80 5.22
C ILE A 64 -5.60 -2.21 4.66
N ALA A 65 -6.63 -2.99 4.33
CA ALA A 65 -6.44 -4.29 3.70
C ALA A 65 -5.65 -4.12 2.39
N PRO A 66 -4.50 -4.81 2.22
CA PRO A 66 -3.71 -4.67 1.02
C PRO A 66 -4.43 -5.33 -0.17
N PRO A 67 -4.16 -4.87 -1.41
CA PRO A 67 -4.44 -5.65 -2.60
C PRO A 67 -3.60 -6.94 -2.61
N VAL A 68 -4.14 -8.04 -3.15
CA VAL A 68 -3.52 -9.36 -3.05
C VAL A 68 -3.68 -10.21 -4.30
N GLY A 69 -2.73 -11.13 -4.51
CA GLY A 69 -2.80 -12.23 -5.47
C GLY A 69 -3.65 -13.40 -4.98
N ARG A 70 -4.92 -13.14 -4.63
CA ARG A 70 -5.90 -14.13 -4.15
C ARG A 70 -7.20 -14.06 -4.96
N GLY A 71 -8.03 -15.08 -4.78
CA GLY A 71 -9.42 -15.11 -5.24
C GLY A 71 -10.39 -14.44 -4.26
N TRP A 72 -11.68 -14.73 -4.45
CA TRP A 72 -12.78 -14.16 -3.68
C TRP A 72 -12.73 -14.49 -2.18
N GLU A 73 -12.06 -15.57 -1.80
CA GLU A 73 -11.89 -16.05 -0.43
C GLU A 73 -11.20 -15.01 0.46
N TYR A 74 -10.44 -14.08 -0.14
CA TYR A 74 -9.86 -12.94 0.58
C TYR A 74 -10.95 -12.06 1.20
N LEU A 75 -12.06 -11.82 0.50
CA LEU A 75 -13.17 -10.98 0.96
C LEU A 75 -13.98 -11.63 2.08
N THR A 76 -13.81 -12.94 2.30
CA THR A 76 -14.56 -13.71 3.30
C THR A 76 -13.74 -13.99 4.57
N GLY A 77 -12.60 -13.33 4.75
CA GLY A 77 -11.78 -13.44 5.95
C GLY A 77 -10.48 -14.24 5.79
N THR A 78 -10.15 -14.73 4.58
CA THR A 78 -8.88 -15.46 4.38
C THR A 78 -7.72 -14.49 4.21
N GLY A 79 -6.81 -14.44 5.18
CA GLY A 79 -5.60 -13.60 5.10
C GLY A 79 -5.80 -12.13 5.49
N TRP A 80 -7.04 -11.70 5.73
CA TRP A 80 -7.36 -10.41 6.34
C TRP A 80 -8.59 -10.55 7.23
N ASP A 81 -8.52 -10.02 8.46
CA ASP A 81 -9.63 -10.03 9.40
C ASP A 81 -10.57 -8.84 9.14
N TRP A 82 -11.45 -9.00 8.16
CA TRP A 82 -12.44 -7.98 7.82
C TRP A 82 -13.40 -7.70 8.96
N ASP A 83 -13.72 -8.70 9.79
CA ASP A 83 -14.69 -8.51 10.86
C ASP A 83 -14.14 -7.58 11.93
N ALA A 84 -12.88 -7.78 12.33
CA ALA A 84 -12.18 -6.91 13.26
C ALA A 84 -12.00 -5.49 12.70
N GLU A 85 -11.60 -5.34 11.44
CA GLU A 85 -11.39 -4.01 10.84
C GLU A 85 -12.70 -3.21 10.72
N LEU A 86 -13.79 -3.87 10.31
CA LEU A 86 -15.12 -3.24 10.22
C LEU A 86 -15.66 -2.81 11.58
N GLU A 87 -15.30 -3.52 12.65
CA GLU A 87 -15.64 -3.16 14.02
C GLU A 87 -14.79 -1.96 14.51
N GLN A 88 -13.52 -1.90 14.14
CA GLN A 88 -12.59 -0.89 14.63
C GLN A 88 -12.73 0.48 13.94
N ILE A 89 -12.97 0.50 12.62
CA ILE A 89 -12.92 1.74 11.82
C ILE A 89 -13.85 2.86 12.31
N PRO A 90 -15.11 2.60 12.74
CA PRO A 90 -15.95 3.67 13.27
C PRO A 90 -15.34 4.39 14.47
N GLY A 91 -14.71 3.64 15.38
CA GLY A 91 -14.03 4.20 16.56
C GLY A 91 -12.83 5.07 16.17
N LEU A 92 -11.97 4.56 15.29
CA LEU A 92 -10.80 5.30 14.79
C LEU A 92 -11.20 6.56 14.02
N LEU A 93 -12.25 6.49 13.20
CA LEU A 93 -12.77 7.64 12.49
C LEU A 93 -13.34 8.70 13.44
N ALA A 94 -14.05 8.28 14.49
CA ALA A 94 -14.53 9.20 15.52
C ALA A 94 -13.38 9.84 16.31
N GLU A 95 -12.30 9.10 16.59
CA GLU A 95 -11.08 9.66 17.19
C GLU A 95 -10.41 10.67 16.25
N LYS A 96 -10.33 10.36 14.96
CA LYS A 96 -9.77 11.24 13.92
C LYS A 96 -10.53 12.56 13.84
N MET A 97 -11.86 12.54 13.89
CA MET A 97 -12.71 13.75 13.92
C MET A 97 -12.43 14.65 15.13
N ARG A 98 -11.95 14.09 16.26
CA ARG A 98 -11.61 14.85 17.47
C ARG A 98 -10.13 15.23 17.57
N ALA A 99 -9.30 14.71 16.67
CA ALA A 99 -7.86 14.89 16.76
C ALA A 99 -7.51 16.37 16.53
N PRO A 100 -6.69 16.98 17.39
CA PRO A 100 -6.23 18.34 17.17
C PRO A 100 -5.29 18.39 15.95
N SER A 101 -5.16 19.58 15.37
CA SER A 101 -4.10 19.84 14.39
C SER A 101 -2.72 19.65 15.03
N VAL A 102 -1.72 19.37 14.19
CA VAL A 102 -0.32 19.24 14.60
C VAL A 102 0.43 20.54 14.28
N GLU A 103 1.25 21.00 15.22
CA GLU A 103 2.18 22.12 15.01
C GLU A 103 3.45 21.63 14.31
N ALA A 104 3.88 22.33 13.26
CA ALA A 104 5.07 21.95 12.50
C ALA A 104 6.34 22.01 13.36
N GLY A 105 7.16 20.96 13.32
CA GLY A 105 8.37 20.86 14.14
C GLY A 105 9.07 19.52 14.02
N ALA A 106 10.13 19.34 14.81
CA ALA A 106 10.83 18.08 14.95
C ALA A 106 10.22 17.27 16.09
N TYR A 107 9.82 16.04 15.77
CA TYR A 107 9.24 15.10 16.73
C TYR A 107 9.83 13.71 16.51
N ASP A 108 9.86 12.93 17.58
CA ASP A 108 10.01 11.48 17.46
C ASP A 108 8.66 10.90 17.03
N LEU A 109 8.65 10.12 15.94
CA LEU A 109 7.43 9.55 15.37
C LEU A 109 7.44 8.03 15.55
N VAL A 110 6.36 7.50 16.12
CA VAL A 110 6.04 6.07 16.08
C VAL A 110 4.99 5.89 14.99
N VAL A 111 5.37 5.22 13.90
CA VAL A 111 4.50 5.00 12.75
C VAL A 111 3.87 3.62 12.80
N ASP A 112 2.58 3.56 12.50
CA ASP A 112 1.90 2.30 12.24
C ASP A 112 2.51 1.60 11.00
N PRO A 113 2.61 0.26 10.97
CA PRO A 113 3.13 -0.46 9.80
C PRO A 113 2.46 -0.11 8.47
N SER A 114 1.16 0.23 8.47
CA SER A 114 0.45 0.65 7.25
C SER A 114 1.00 1.94 6.65
N ASN A 115 1.56 2.84 7.47
CA ASN A 115 2.18 4.07 6.99
C ASN A 115 3.57 3.82 6.37
N LEU A 116 4.24 2.72 6.74
CA LEU A 116 5.56 2.40 6.20
C LEU A 116 5.55 1.97 4.73
N TRP A 117 4.42 1.52 4.18
CA TRP A 117 4.37 1.03 2.80
C TRP A 117 4.80 2.10 1.79
N LEU A 118 4.20 3.29 1.89
CA LEU A 118 4.55 4.40 1.02
C LEU A 118 5.89 5.02 1.41
N THR A 119 6.18 5.14 2.72
CA THR A 119 7.47 5.69 3.17
C THR A 119 8.64 4.88 2.63
N ILE A 120 8.58 3.54 2.70
CA ILE A 120 9.62 2.67 2.15
C ILE A 120 9.67 2.79 0.62
N HIS A 121 8.52 2.84 -0.06
CA HIS A 121 8.47 3.01 -1.51
C HIS A 121 9.19 4.28 -1.99
N GLU A 122 8.85 5.43 -1.37
CA GLU A 122 9.36 6.73 -1.78
C GLU A 122 10.82 6.95 -1.34
N SER A 123 11.13 6.59 -0.09
CA SER A 123 12.46 6.85 0.45
C SER A 123 13.48 5.84 -0.07
N ILE A 124 13.12 4.55 -0.14
CA ILE A 124 14.05 3.45 -0.47
C ILE A 124 13.82 2.92 -1.87
N GLY A 125 12.57 2.56 -2.20
CA GLY A 125 12.22 1.89 -3.46
C GLY A 125 12.82 2.62 -4.66
N HIS A 126 12.36 3.85 -4.89
CA HIS A 126 12.85 4.70 -5.97
C HIS A 126 14.36 4.96 -5.92
N ALA A 127 14.92 5.24 -4.74
CA ALA A 127 16.36 5.47 -4.62
C ALA A 127 17.19 4.25 -5.03
N THR A 128 16.64 3.03 -4.96
CA THR A 128 17.35 1.80 -5.31
C THR A 128 17.12 1.30 -6.73
N GLU A 129 16.37 2.03 -7.55
CA GLU A 129 16.18 1.73 -8.98
C GLU A 129 17.50 1.95 -9.75
N LEU A 130 17.91 0.95 -10.55
CA LEU A 130 19.24 0.92 -11.17
C LEU A 130 19.44 2.03 -12.20
N ASP A 131 18.43 2.30 -13.01
CA ASP A 131 18.42 3.40 -13.99
C ASP A 131 18.59 4.77 -13.33
N ARG A 132 18.00 5.00 -12.15
CA ARG A 132 18.24 6.21 -11.35
C ARG A 132 19.64 6.25 -10.77
N ALA A 133 20.17 5.12 -10.32
CA ALA A 133 21.55 5.02 -9.84
C ALA A 133 22.58 5.26 -10.96
N LEU A 134 22.25 4.91 -12.21
CA LEU A 134 23.05 5.18 -13.42
C LEU A 134 22.82 6.58 -13.99
N GLY A 135 21.83 7.33 -13.48
CA GLY A 135 21.47 8.66 -13.96
C GLY A 135 20.72 8.69 -15.29
N TYR A 136 20.23 7.55 -15.77
CA TYR A 136 19.47 7.46 -17.02
C TYR A 136 18.12 8.16 -16.95
N GLU A 137 17.55 8.27 -15.76
CA GLU A 137 16.30 8.99 -15.52
C GLU A 137 16.49 10.46 -15.08
N ALA A 138 17.71 11.02 -15.19
CA ALA A 138 18.01 12.36 -14.66
C ALA A 138 17.07 13.46 -15.20
N ALA A 139 16.62 13.34 -16.45
CA ALA A 139 15.71 14.30 -17.08
C ALA A 139 14.21 14.00 -16.87
N TYR A 140 13.86 12.88 -16.22
CA TYR A 140 12.47 12.44 -16.01
C TYR A 140 12.11 12.36 -14.53
N ALA A 141 12.78 11.49 -13.78
CA ALA A 141 12.47 11.20 -12.37
C ALA A 141 13.60 11.57 -11.39
N GLY A 142 14.72 12.08 -11.90
CA GLY A 142 15.88 12.50 -11.13
C GLY A 142 16.96 11.43 -11.03
N THR A 143 17.97 11.68 -10.19
CA THR A 143 19.08 10.75 -9.93
C THR A 143 18.99 10.20 -8.52
N SER A 144 19.70 9.10 -8.24
CA SER A 144 19.77 8.54 -6.89
C SER A 144 21.01 8.97 -6.11
N PHE A 145 20.89 9.03 -4.79
CA PHE A 145 22.04 9.11 -3.87
C PHE A 145 22.64 7.72 -3.57
N ALA A 146 21.89 6.64 -3.79
CA ALA A 146 22.35 5.26 -3.66
C ALA A 146 23.01 4.79 -4.97
N THR A 147 24.10 5.45 -5.32
CA THR A 147 24.85 5.22 -6.56
C THR A 147 25.68 3.92 -6.51
N PHE A 148 26.12 3.44 -7.68
CA PHE A 148 26.82 2.15 -7.78
C PHE A 148 28.12 2.06 -6.95
N ASP A 149 28.85 3.17 -6.79
CA ASP A 149 30.07 3.23 -5.98
C ASP A 149 29.83 3.04 -4.47
N GLN A 150 28.57 3.21 -4.04
CA GLN A 150 28.10 3.04 -2.67
C GLN A 150 27.64 1.60 -2.36
N LEU A 151 27.62 0.70 -3.35
CA LEU A 151 27.22 -0.69 -3.17
C LEU A 151 28.08 -1.37 -2.09
N GLY A 152 27.41 -1.91 -1.07
CA GLY A 152 28.05 -2.54 0.09
C GLY A 152 28.72 -1.57 1.08
N LYS A 153 28.63 -0.25 0.87
CA LYS A 153 29.24 0.78 1.74
C LYS A 153 28.23 1.73 2.36
N LEU A 154 27.13 2.02 1.67
CA LEU A 154 26.11 2.95 2.15
C LEU A 154 25.46 2.45 3.45
N ALA A 155 25.63 3.21 4.53
CA ALA A 155 24.82 3.05 5.73
C ALA A 155 23.45 3.74 5.50
N TYR A 156 22.50 3.02 4.90
CA TYR A 156 21.21 3.58 4.50
C TYR A 156 20.35 4.00 5.69
N GLY A 157 20.36 3.19 6.75
CA GLY A 157 19.58 3.41 7.95
C GLY A 157 20.26 2.83 9.18
N SER A 158 19.49 2.76 10.28
CA SER A 158 19.99 2.20 11.53
C SER A 158 20.40 0.72 11.40
N PRO A 159 21.23 0.18 12.31
CA PRO A 159 21.68 -1.22 12.24
C PRO A 159 20.57 -2.28 12.29
N VAL A 160 19.36 -1.92 12.73
CA VAL A 160 18.21 -2.82 12.76
C VAL A 160 17.44 -2.86 11.44
N MET A 161 17.69 -1.90 10.54
CA MET A 161 16.99 -1.78 9.26
C MET A 161 17.44 -2.87 8.29
N ASN A 162 16.49 -3.66 7.81
CA ASN A 162 16.68 -4.64 6.75
C ASN A 162 15.51 -4.50 5.76
N VAL A 163 15.83 -4.27 4.48
CA VAL A 163 14.84 -4.08 3.42
C VAL A 163 15.16 -5.00 2.26
N THR A 164 14.13 -5.61 1.67
CA THR A 164 14.27 -6.52 0.54
C THR A 164 13.15 -6.25 -0.44
N GLY A 165 13.50 -6.09 -1.72
CA GLY A 165 12.52 -6.14 -2.80
C GLY A 165 12.16 -7.60 -3.07
N ASP A 166 10.96 -8.01 -2.70
CA ASP A 166 10.50 -9.39 -2.85
C ASP A 166 9.30 -9.47 -3.82
N ARG A 167 9.52 -10.19 -4.93
CA ARG A 167 8.52 -10.45 -5.97
C ARG A 167 7.99 -11.89 -5.93
N THR A 168 8.36 -12.64 -4.89
CA THR A 168 8.05 -14.06 -4.70
C THR A 168 7.16 -14.33 -3.49
N ALA A 169 6.91 -13.31 -2.66
CA ALA A 169 6.00 -13.39 -1.51
C ALA A 169 4.65 -14.02 -1.91
N GLU A 170 4.25 -15.09 -1.24
CA GLU A 170 3.01 -15.79 -1.58
C GLU A 170 1.81 -14.84 -1.46
N HIS A 171 0.97 -14.81 -2.49
CA HIS A 171 -0.20 -13.93 -2.57
C HIS A 171 0.06 -12.41 -2.52
N GLY A 172 1.30 -11.97 -2.63
CA GLY A 172 1.60 -10.54 -2.80
C GLY A 172 0.98 -9.96 -4.07
N LEU A 173 0.53 -8.70 -4.02
CA LEU A 173 0.02 -8.01 -5.23
C LEU A 173 1.05 -8.04 -6.37
N ALA A 174 2.31 -7.86 -5.99
CA ALA A 174 3.46 -7.77 -6.88
C ALA A 174 4.00 -9.14 -7.33
N THR A 175 3.45 -10.25 -6.84
CA THR A 175 4.04 -11.56 -7.10
C THR A 175 3.91 -11.97 -8.56
N ILE A 176 5.03 -12.40 -9.14
CA ILE A 176 5.18 -12.78 -10.55
C ILE A 176 6.13 -13.97 -10.69
N GLY A 177 5.95 -14.75 -11.75
CA GLY A 177 6.94 -15.77 -12.14
C GLY A 177 8.06 -15.20 -13.00
N TYR A 178 7.73 -14.18 -13.82
CA TYR A 178 8.63 -13.53 -14.77
C TYR A 178 8.33 -12.03 -14.80
N ASP A 179 9.38 -11.21 -14.89
CA ASP A 179 9.24 -9.79 -15.24
C ASP A 179 8.87 -9.64 -16.73
N ASP A 180 8.58 -8.40 -17.12
CA ASP A 180 8.18 -8.05 -18.51
C ASP A 180 9.40 -7.65 -19.35
#